data_AF-A0A2V7YQW0-F1
#
_entry.id   AF-A0A2V7YQW0-F1
#
_cell.length_a   1.000
_cell.length_b   1.000
_cell.length_c   1.000
_cell.angle_alpha   90.00
_cell.angle_beta   90.00
_cell.angle_gamma   90.00
#
_symmetry.space_group_name_H-M   'P 1'
#
loop_
_entity.id
_entity.type
_entity.pdbx_description
1 polymer ?
#
loop_
_entity_poly.entity_id
_entity_poly.type
_entity_poly.pdbx_seq_one_letter_code
_entity_poly.pdbx_strand_id
1 'polypeptide(L)' 'MKFRITIFAATIVLAAAAGFAQLSMAKADWARGPVQYFMTKDEVAQWNALKSDAEADQFIVLFWAKRDPSPGTPQNEFRA' A
#
# COMPACT_ATOMS: atom_id res chain seq x y z
N MET A 1 41.49 35.58 -28.02
CA MET A 1 40.65 35.68 -26.81
C MET A 1 40.50 34.28 -26.22
N LYS A 2 40.97 34.06 -24.99
CA LYS A 2 41.01 32.72 -24.34
C LYS A 2 39.72 32.52 -23.53
N PHE A 3 38.79 31.72 -24.03
CA PHE A 3 37.59 31.35 -23.28
C PHE A 3 37.88 30.11 -22.45
N ARG A 4 38.01 30.28 -21.13
CA ARG A 4 38.01 29.21 -20.14
C ARG A 4 36.58 29.07 -19.64
N ILE A 5 35.94 27.93 -19.89
CA ILE A 5 34.69 27.56 -19.21
C ILE A 5 34.89 26.17 -18.62
N THR A 6 34.70 26.13 -17.32
CA THR A 6 34.97 25.07 -16.35
C THR A 6 34.00 23.91 -16.53
N ILE A 7 34.51 22.67 -16.44
CA ILE A 7 33.73 21.43 -16.45
C ILE A 7 32.89 21.38 -15.18
N PHE A 8 31.57 21.51 -15.28
CA PHE A 8 30.65 21.08 -14.23
C PHE A 8 30.43 19.57 -14.39
N ALA A 9 31.09 18.78 -13.55
CA ALA A 9 30.79 17.37 -13.39
C ALA A 9 29.40 17.23 -12.75
N ALA A 10 28.39 16.94 -13.57
CA ALA A 10 27.10 16.49 -13.07
C ALA A 10 27.25 15.03 -12.63
N THR A 11 27.36 14.84 -11.32
CA THR A 11 27.18 13.54 -10.67
C THR A 11 25.83 12.97 -11.08
N ILE A 12 25.86 11.91 -11.89
CA ILE A 12 24.66 11.10 -12.15
C ILE A 12 24.34 10.38 -10.84
N VAL A 13 23.28 10.85 -10.19
CA VAL A 13 22.68 10.21 -9.02
C VAL A 13 22.29 8.79 -9.41
N LEU A 14 22.75 7.82 -8.62
CA LEU A 14 22.34 6.42 -8.70
C LEU A 14 20.82 6.37 -8.45
N ALA A 15 20.03 6.21 -9.50
CA ALA A 15 18.61 5.92 -9.36
C ALA A 15 18.48 4.54 -8.71
N ALA A 16 18.19 4.52 -7.41
CA ALA A 16 17.74 3.31 -6.74
C ALA A 16 16.48 2.86 -7.48
N ALA A 17 16.53 1.68 -8.09
CA ALA A 17 15.36 1.01 -8.58
C ALA A 17 14.46 0.68 -7.38
N ALA A 18 13.60 1.63 -7.00
CA ALA A 18 12.38 1.31 -6.30
C ALA A 18 11.58 0.44 -7.27
N GLY A 19 11.79 -0.87 -7.22
CA GLY A 19 10.93 -1.81 -7.90
C GLY A 19 9.50 -1.45 -7.52
N PHE A 20 8.66 -1.18 -8.53
CA PHE A 20 7.26 -0.87 -8.29
C PHE A 20 6.67 -2.06 -7.53
N ALA A 21 6.50 -1.90 -6.21
CA ALA A 21 5.74 -2.86 -5.47
C ALA A 21 4.33 -2.85 -6.09
N GLN A 22 3.84 -4.05 -6.34
CA GLN A 22 2.51 -4.29 -6.87
C GLN A 22 1.88 -5.32 -5.94
N LEU A 23 0.56 -5.20 -5.72
CA LEU A 23 -0.16 -6.17 -4.93
C LEU A 23 0.02 -7.57 -5.51
N SER A 24 0.29 -8.55 -4.64
CA SER A 24 0.23 -9.95 -5.04
C SER A 24 -1.18 -10.34 -5.44
N MET A 25 -1.27 -11.41 -6.22
CA MET A 25 -2.55 -11.95 -6.66
C MET A 25 -3.45 -12.29 -5.47
N ALA A 26 -2.89 -12.83 -4.39
CA ALA A 26 -3.61 -13.14 -3.16
C ALA A 26 -4.27 -11.90 -2.53
N LYS A 27 -3.57 -10.75 -2.47
CA LYS A 27 -4.16 -9.50 -1.97
C LYS A 27 -5.23 -8.99 -2.92
N ALA A 28 -4.95 -8.97 -4.22
CA ALA A 28 -5.93 -8.55 -5.21
C ALA A 28 -7.21 -9.40 -5.17
N ASP A 29 -7.09 -10.70 -4.96
CA ASP A 29 -8.23 -11.62 -4.82
C ASP A 29 -8.98 -11.41 -3.51
N TRP A 30 -8.30 -11.07 -2.41
CA TRP A 30 -8.97 -10.73 -1.15
C TRP A 30 -10.01 -9.63 -1.37
N ALA A 31 -9.61 -8.49 -1.94
CA ALA A 31 -10.55 -7.38 -2.17
C ALA A 31 -11.61 -7.67 -3.24
N ARG A 32 -11.34 -8.59 -4.18
CA ARG A 32 -12.35 -9.09 -5.16
C ARG A 32 -13.26 -10.17 -4.59
N GLY A 33 -12.98 -10.68 -3.39
CA GLY A 33 -13.76 -11.69 -2.71
C GLY A 33 -15.01 -11.15 -2.01
N PRO A 34 -15.57 -11.88 -1.04
CA PRO A 34 -16.78 -11.48 -0.31
C PRO A 34 -16.64 -10.14 0.43
N VAL A 35 -15.42 -9.78 0.86
CA VAL A 35 -15.17 -8.53 1.60
C VAL A 35 -15.53 -7.27 0.81
N GLN A 36 -15.58 -7.33 -0.53
CA GLN A 36 -15.99 -6.22 -1.38
C GLN A 36 -17.38 -5.68 -1.01
N TYR A 37 -18.28 -6.56 -0.56
CA TYR A 37 -19.65 -6.19 -0.18
C TYR A 37 -19.70 -5.50 1.19
N PHE A 38 -18.65 -5.64 1.99
CA PHE A 38 -18.50 -4.96 3.28
C PHE A 38 -17.70 -3.66 3.18
N MET A 39 -17.04 -3.39 2.06
CA MET A 39 -16.28 -2.17 1.85
C MET A 39 -17.19 -0.98 1.54
N THR A 40 -16.92 0.15 2.18
CA THR A 40 -17.47 1.44 1.76
C THR A 40 -16.78 1.93 0.48
N LYS A 41 -17.38 2.92 -0.20
CA LYS A 41 -16.76 3.55 -1.39
C LYS A 41 -15.37 4.13 -1.09
N ASP A 42 -15.19 4.71 0.08
CA ASP A 42 -13.91 5.29 0.52
C ASP A 42 -12.87 4.20 0.78
N GLU A 43 -13.28 3.07 1.37
CA GLU A 43 -12.41 1.92 1.58
C GLU A 43 -11.98 1.27 0.26
N VAL A 44 -12.87 1.20 -0.74
CA VAL A 44 -12.51 0.77 -2.10
C VAL A 44 -11.48 1.72 -2.72
N ALA A 45 -11.68 3.04 -2.58
CA ALA A 45 -10.74 4.03 -3.09
C ALA A 45 -9.36 3.94 -2.41
N GLN A 46 -9.34 3.76 -1.08
CA GLN A 46 -8.12 3.53 -0.30
C GLN A 46 -7.41 2.25 -0.73
N TRP A 47 -8.15 1.14 -0.90
CA TRP A 47 -7.58 -0.12 -1.38
C TRP A 47 -6.93 0.01 -2.75
N ASN A 48 -7.59 0.69 -3.70
CA ASN A 48 -7.07 0.91 -5.04
C ASN A 48 -5.82 1.81 -5.08
N ALA A 49 -5.60 2.61 -4.04
CA ALA A 49 -4.42 3.47 -3.92
C ALA A 49 -3.17 2.72 -3.42
N LEU A 50 -3.33 1.56 -2.77
CA LEU A 50 -2.23 0.80 -2.17
C LEU A 50 -1.23 0.34 -3.24
N LYS A 51 0.06 0.36 -2.87
CA LYS A 51 1.20 0.04 -3.72
C LYS A 51 1.97 -1.16 -3.23
N SER A 52 1.64 -1.76 -2.09
CA SER A 52 2.38 -2.94 -1.63
C SER A 52 1.52 -3.88 -0.80
N ASP A 53 1.95 -5.12 -0.70
CA ASP A 53 1.34 -6.12 0.17
C ASP A 53 1.40 -5.70 1.64
N ALA A 54 2.45 -5.01 2.07
CA ALA A 54 2.58 -4.49 3.43
C ALA A 54 1.51 -3.44 3.74
N GLU A 55 1.23 -2.52 2.80
CA GLU A 55 0.14 -1.55 2.93
C GLU A 55 -1.23 -2.25 2.92
N ALA A 56 -1.40 -3.30 2.09
CA ALA A 56 -2.60 -4.12 2.10
C ALA A 56 -2.81 -4.86 3.42
N ASP A 57 -1.76 -5.41 4.03
CA ASP A 57 -1.84 -6.05 5.34
C ASP A 57 -2.30 -5.07 6.42
N GLN A 58 -1.73 -3.87 6.44
CA GLN A 58 -2.15 -2.82 7.37
C GLN A 58 -3.60 -2.40 7.15
N PHE A 59 -4.02 -2.24 5.89
CA PHE A 59 -5.41 -1.97 5.55
C PHE A 59 -6.34 -3.06 6.08
N ILE A 60 -6.02 -4.34 5.85
CA ILE A 60 -6.84 -5.48 6.29
C ILE A 60 -6.98 -5.50 7.82
N VAL A 61 -5.89 -5.24 8.54
CA VAL A 61 -5.93 -5.17 10.01
C VAL A 61 -6.89 -4.08 10.47
N LEU A 62 -6.77 -2.86 9.95
CA LEU A 62 -7.62 -1.73 10.32
C LEU A 62 -9.08 -1.91 9.86
N PHE A 63 -9.28 -2.49 8.68
CA PHE A 63 -10.59 -2.78 8.11
C PHE A 63 -11.43 -3.64 9.07
N TRP A 64 -10.83 -4.69 9.62
CA TRP A 64 -11.50 -5.56 10.58
C TRP A 64 -11.58 -4.96 11.98
N ALA A 65 -10.54 -4.24 12.44
CA ALA A 65 -10.57 -3.58 13.74
C ALA A 65 -11.73 -2.58 13.89
N LYS A 66 -12.09 -1.87 12.80
CA LYS A 66 -13.25 -0.98 12.77
C LYS A 66 -14.59 -1.70 12.87
N ARG A 67 -14.61 -3.00 12.56
CA ARG A 67 -15.80 -3.85 12.55
C ARG A 67 -15.85 -4.78 13.75
N ASP A 68 -14.86 -4.67 14.64
CA ASP A 68 -14.78 -5.44 15.87
C ASP A 68 -15.95 -5.06 16.80
N PRO A 69 -16.86 -5.99 17.12
CA PRO A 69 -17.96 -5.72 18.04
C PRO A 69 -17.47 -5.64 19.49
N SER A 70 -16.28 -6.18 19.78
CA SER A 70 -15.68 -6.27 21.11
C SER A 70 -14.25 -5.74 21.09
N PRO A 71 -13.99 -4.47 20.75
CA PRO A 71 -12.63 -3.93 20.55
C PRO A 71 -11.74 -3.97 21.81
N GLY A 72 -12.27 -4.38 22.96
CA GLY A 72 -11.53 -4.61 24.21
C GLY A 72 -11.04 -6.05 24.41
N THR A 73 -11.34 -6.99 23.50
CA THR A 73 -10.82 -8.37 23.56
C THR A 73 -9.61 -8.53 22.64
N PRO A 74 -8.69 -9.48 22.92
CA PRO A 74 -7.48 -9.66 22.11
C PRO A 74 -7.73 -10.20 20.68
N GLN A 75 -8.94 -10.70 20.38
CA GLN A 75 -9.26 -11.37 19.13
C GLN A 75 -10.45 -10.69 18.47
N ASN A 76 -10.31 -10.41 17.17
CA ASN A 76 -11.42 -9.91 16.37
C ASN A 76 -12.31 -11.08 15.94
N GLU A 77 -13.55 -11.15 16.43
CA GLU A 77 -14.43 -12.31 16.19
C GLU A 77 -14.94 -12.41 14.75
N PHE A 78 -14.77 -11.37 13.91
CA PHE A 78 -15.04 -11.44 12.47
C PHE A 78 -13.89 -12.06 11.65
N ARG A 79 -12.72 -12.26 12.26
CA ARG A 79 -11.56 -12.92 11.64
C ARG A 79 -11.32 -14.35 12.12
N ALA A 80 -12.03 -14.78 13.17
CA ALA A 80 -11.87 -16.09 13.81
C ALA A 80 -12.45 -17.24 12.96
#